data_AF-K2L2T8-F1
#
_entry.id   AF-K2L2T8-F1
#
_cell.length_a   1.000
_cell.length_b   1.000
_cell.length_c   1.000
_cell.angle_alpha   90.00
_cell.angle_beta   90.00
_cell.angle_gamma   90.00
#
_symmetry.space_group_name_H-M   'P 1'
#
loop_
_entity.id
_entity.type
_entity.pdbx_description
1 polymer ?
#
loop_
_entity_poly.entity_id
_entity_poly.type
_entity_poly.pdbx_seq_one_letter_code
_entity_poly.pdbx_strand_id
1 'polypeptide(L)'
;MRILTAAFTRHYTGKLLNIHPSLLPKYKGINTHQRALDAGDEEHGVSVHFVTEELDGGPVILQAKIPIFAGDEADDLQQRVHEQEYRIYPLVIRWFCADRLRLVNEQVQLDGQTLGAQGYADE
;
A
#
# COMPACT_ATOMS: atom_id res chain seq x y z
N MET A 1 10.51 -12.53 -4.35
CA MET A 1 9.77 -12.14 -3.13
C MET A 1 10.29 -12.93 -1.94
N ARG A 2 10.56 -12.30 -0.79
CA ARG A 2 11.01 -12.96 0.45
C ARG A 2 10.32 -12.30 1.65
N ILE A 3 9.78 -13.12 2.55
CA ILE A 3 9.23 -12.63 3.83
C ILE A 3 10.39 -12.26 4.77
N LEU A 4 10.34 -11.07 5.35
CA LEU A 4 11.32 -10.57 6.31
C LEU A 4 11.06 -11.20 7.70
N THR A 5 12.12 -11.47 8.44
CA THR A 5 11.98 -12.03 9.80
C THR A 5 11.48 -10.97 10.77
N ALA A 6 10.78 -11.40 11.82
CA ALA A 6 10.30 -10.52 12.87
C ALA A 6 11.42 -9.69 13.54
N ALA A 7 12.62 -10.27 13.69
CA ALA A 7 13.77 -9.53 14.22
C ALA A 7 14.20 -8.37 13.30
N PHE A 8 14.13 -8.56 11.99
CA PHE A 8 14.49 -7.54 11.01
C PHE A 8 13.44 -6.42 10.98
N THR A 9 12.16 -6.78 10.92
CA THR A 9 11.07 -5.79 10.88
C THR A 9 11.05 -4.94 12.15
N ARG A 10 11.25 -5.55 13.33
CA ARG A 10 11.39 -4.80 14.60
C ARG A 10 12.59 -3.87 14.64
N HIS A 11 13.73 -4.27 14.07
CA HIS A 11 14.92 -3.42 14.06
C HIS A 11 14.69 -2.10 13.29
N TYR A 12 13.86 -2.14 12.26
CA TYR A 12 13.54 -0.99 11.42
C TYR A 12 12.08 -0.52 11.58
N THR A 13 11.47 -0.74 12.73
CA THR A 13 10.11 -0.24 13.04
C THR A 13 10.02 1.27 12.74
N GLY A 14 8.97 1.66 12.01
CA GLY A 14 8.74 3.05 11.58
C GLY A 14 9.70 3.56 10.52
N LYS A 15 10.55 2.69 9.95
CA LYS A 15 11.54 3.04 8.90
C LYS A 15 11.47 2.15 7.66
N LEU A 16 10.70 1.05 7.70
CA LEU A 16 10.46 0.19 6.55
C LEU A 16 9.16 0.58 5.87
N LEU A 17 9.26 0.82 4.57
CA LEU A 17 8.13 1.06 3.68
C LEU A 17 8.02 -0.12 2.71
N ASN A 18 6.78 -0.48 2.38
CA ASN A 18 6.49 -1.42 1.31
C ASN A 18 5.35 -0.89 0.44
N ILE A 19 5.36 -1.30 -0.82
CA ILE A 19 4.26 -1.07 -1.76
C ILE A 19 3.63 -2.42 -2.10
N HIS A 20 2.31 -2.46 -2.10
CA HIS A 20 1.56 -3.68 -2.29
C HIS A 20 0.44 -3.46 -3.32
N PRO A 21 0.34 -4.29 -4.37
CA PRO A 21 -0.57 -4.08 -5.50
C PRO A 21 -2.01 -4.49 -5.18
N SER A 22 -2.57 -3.96 -4.08
CA SER A 22 -4.01 -4.02 -3.79
C SER A 22 -4.44 -2.84 -2.91
N LEU A 23 -5.75 -2.65 -2.78
CA LEU A 23 -6.35 -1.78 -1.77
C LEU A 23 -6.43 -2.54 -0.43
N LEU A 24 -5.35 -2.52 0.34
CA LEU A 24 -5.29 -3.16 1.65
C LEU A 24 -6.46 -2.69 2.54
N PRO A 25 -7.07 -3.57 3.35
CA PRO A 25 -6.61 -4.93 3.68
C PRO A 25 -6.99 -6.02 2.66
N LYS A 26 -7.64 -5.69 1.52
CA LYS A 26 -7.97 -6.69 0.49
C LYS A 26 -6.71 -7.30 -0.13
N TYR A 27 -6.77 -8.59 -0.47
CA TYR A 27 -5.77 -9.29 -1.27
C TYR A 27 -4.31 -9.19 -0.79
N LYS A 28 -4.05 -9.44 0.50
CA LYS A 28 -2.67 -9.69 0.99
C LYS A 28 -2.00 -10.85 0.22
N GLY A 29 -0.68 -10.80 0.06
CA GLY A 29 0.10 -11.84 -0.62
C GLY A 29 0.20 -11.65 -2.14
N ILE A 30 0.08 -12.74 -2.90
CA ILE A 30 0.36 -12.73 -4.35
C ILE A 30 -0.93 -12.80 -5.19
N ASN A 31 -0.77 -12.60 -6.51
CA ASN A 31 -1.83 -12.70 -7.53
C ASN A 31 -3.01 -11.77 -7.26
N THR A 32 -2.74 -10.55 -6.79
CA THR A 32 -3.76 -9.60 -6.34
C THR A 32 -4.70 -9.17 -7.46
N HIS A 33 -4.18 -8.94 -8.66
CA HIS A 33 -4.95 -8.53 -9.84
C HIS A 33 -5.97 -9.60 -10.25
N GLN A 34 -5.53 -10.85 -10.43
CA GLN A 34 -6.43 -11.95 -10.77
C GLN A 34 -7.51 -12.15 -9.69
N ARG A 35 -7.12 -12.06 -8.41
CA ARG A 35 -8.09 -12.21 -7.31
C ARG A 35 -9.14 -11.10 -7.27
N ALA A 36 -8.81 -9.88 -7.69
CA ALA A 36 -9.77 -8.79 -7.81
C ALA A 36 -10.77 -9.07 -8.94
N LEU A 37 -10.30 -9.56 -10.09
CA LEU A 37 -11.14 -9.97 -11.21
C LEU A 37 -12.06 -11.14 -10.84
N ASP A 38 -11.49 -12.19 -10.23
CA ASP A 38 -12.24 -13.39 -9.81
C ASP A 38 -13.34 -13.05 -8.80
N ALA A 39 -13.11 -12.05 -7.94
CA ALA A 39 -14.08 -11.56 -6.97
C ALA A 39 -15.17 -10.65 -7.59
N GLY A 40 -15.00 -10.23 -8.84
CA GLY A 40 -15.90 -9.29 -9.50
C GLY A 40 -15.86 -7.89 -8.87
N ASP A 41 -14.71 -7.45 -8.37
CA ASP A 41 -14.56 -6.09 -7.87
C ASP A 41 -14.77 -5.06 -9.00
N GLU A 42 -15.26 -3.87 -8.64
CA GLU A 42 -15.37 -2.72 -9.56
C GLU A 42 -14.13 -1.82 -9.51
N GLU A 43 -13.33 -1.94 -8.44
CA GLU A 43 -12.12 -1.16 -8.21
C GLU A 43 -10.98 -2.05 -7.71
N HIS A 44 -9.77 -1.76 -8.18
CA HIS A 44 -8.52 -2.30 -7.66
C HIS A 44 -7.57 -1.15 -7.31
N GLY A 45 -6.32 -1.45 -6.98
CA GLY A 45 -5.36 -0.39 -6.70
C GLY A 45 -4.08 -0.87 -6.06
N VAL A 46 -3.41 0.07 -5.41
CA VAL A 46 -2.13 -0.11 -4.74
C VAL A 46 -2.13 0.62 -3.41
N SER A 47 -1.44 0.04 -2.42
CA SER A 47 -1.22 0.63 -1.10
C SER A 47 0.28 0.78 -0.83
N VAL A 48 0.70 1.94 -0.33
CA VAL A 48 1.99 2.10 0.35
C VAL A 48 1.74 2.08 1.84
N HIS A 49 2.51 1.29 2.59
CA HIS A 49 2.32 1.10 4.02
C HIS A 49 3.65 0.94 4.76
N PHE A 50 3.63 1.15 6.09
CA PHE A 50 4.75 0.75 6.93
C PHE A 50 4.79 -0.78 7.07
N VAL A 51 5.98 -1.37 7.09
CA VAL A 51 6.12 -2.82 7.30
C VAL A 51 6.06 -3.16 8.79
N THR A 52 5.26 -4.16 9.13
CA THR A 52 5.19 -4.78 10.46
C THR A 52 5.57 -6.26 10.37
N GLU A 53 5.45 -7.01 11.46
CA GLU A 53 5.61 -8.48 11.45
C GLU A 53 4.49 -9.20 10.70
N GLU A 54 3.33 -8.55 10.57
CA GLU A 54 2.21 -9.07 9.81
C GLU A 54 2.42 -8.83 8.31
N LEU A 55 2.30 -9.90 7.52
CA LEU A 55 2.38 -9.82 6.05
C LEU A 55 1.32 -8.83 5.53
N ASP A 56 1.79 -7.80 4.82
CA ASP A 56 0.95 -6.74 4.24
C ASP A 56 -0.09 -6.17 5.23
N GLY A 57 0.25 -6.13 6.52
CA GLY A 57 -0.67 -5.78 7.61
C GLY A 57 -0.35 -4.49 8.35
N GLY A 58 0.77 -3.84 8.03
CA GLY A 58 1.12 -2.58 8.67
C GLY A 58 0.26 -1.41 8.20
N PRO A 59 0.29 -0.28 8.94
CA PRO A 59 -0.65 0.80 8.72
C PRO A 59 -0.39 1.52 7.39
N VAL A 60 -1.48 1.78 6.67
CA VAL A 60 -1.49 2.34 5.32
C VAL A 60 -1.15 3.83 5.37
N ILE A 61 -0.31 4.27 4.43
CA ILE A 61 0.12 5.66 4.28
C ILE A 61 -0.66 6.34 3.17
N LEU A 62 -0.76 5.69 2.01
CA LEU A 62 -1.43 6.21 0.84
C LEU A 62 -1.88 5.06 -0.05
N GLN A 63 -3.10 5.17 -0.56
CA GLN A 63 -3.61 4.30 -1.62
C GLN A 63 -3.87 5.08 -2.89
N ALA A 64 -3.88 4.36 -4.01
CA ALA A 64 -4.43 4.84 -5.26
C ALA A 64 -5.37 3.77 -5.82
N LYS A 65 -6.62 4.18 -6.08
CA LYS A 65 -7.65 3.35 -6.69
C LYS A 65 -7.55 3.42 -8.22
N ILE A 66 -7.89 2.33 -8.87
CA ILE A 66 -8.10 2.23 -10.31
C ILE A 66 -9.45 1.57 -10.56
N PRO A 67 -10.20 1.98 -11.60
CA PRO A 67 -11.39 1.26 -12.00
C PRO A 67 -11.01 -0.12 -12.57
N ILE A 68 -11.94 -1.07 -12.52
CA ILE A 68 -11.92 -2.31 -13.30
C ILE A 68 -13.03 -2.20 -14.34
N PHE A 69 -12.70 -2.35 -15.62
CA PHE A 69 -13.66 -2.31 -16.72
C PHE A 69 -14.08 -3.72 -17.14
N ALA A 70 -15.26 -3.80 -17.76
CA ALA A 70 -15.72 -5.04 -18.34
C ALA A 70 -14.75 -5.52 -19.44
N GLY A 71 -14.23 -6.74 -19.28
CA GLY A 71 -13.27 -7.33 -20.20
C GLY A 71 -11.80 -7.05 -19.87
N ASP A 72 -11.49 -6.30 -18.81
CA ASP A 72 -10.10 -6.19 -18.32
C ASP A 72 -9.56 -7.58 -17.94
N GLU A 73 -8.32 -7.87 -18.33
CA GLU A 73 -7.53 -9.02 -17.89
C GLU A 73 -6.55 -8.62 -16.77
N ALA A 74 -5.90 -9.62 -16.13
CA ALA A 74 -5.00 -9.36 -15.00
C ALA A 74 -3.82 -8.45 -15.39
N ASP A 75 -3.34 -8.55 -16.63
CA ASP A 75 -2.24 -7.72 -17.15
C ASP A 75 -2.69 -6.26 -17.38
N ASP A 76 -3.95 -6.01 -17.76
CA ASP A 76 -4.50 -4.66 -17.88
C ASP A 76 -4.55 -3.97 -16.51
N LEU A 77 -5.00 -4.69 -15.48
CA LEU A 77 -4.98 -4.23 -14.10
C LEU A 77 -3.55 -3.98 -13.63
N GLN A 78 -2.63 -4.90 -13.91
CA GLN A 78 -1.23 -4.76 -13.53
C GLN A 78 -0.63 -3.47 -14.11
N GLN A 79 -0.82 -3.22 -15.41
CA GLN A 79 -0.29 -2.03 -16.06
C GLN A 79 -0.87 -0.75 -15.44
N ARG A 80 -2.19 -0.71 -15.22
CA ARG A 80 -2.87 0.45 -14.62
C ARG A 80 -2.45 0.68 -13.16
N VAL A 81 -2.19 -0.39 -12.40
CA VAL A 81 -1.63 -0.33 -11.04
C VAL A 81 -0.18 0.18 -11.06
N HIS A 82 0.68 -0.30 -11.95
CA HIS A 82 2.06 0.16 -12.06
C HIS A 82 2.16 1.66 -12.34
N GLU A 83 1.27 2.21 -13.17
CA GLU A 83 1.19 3.67 -13.36
C GLU A 83 0.94 4.43 -12.06
N GLN A 84 0.14 3.89 -11.16
CA GLN A 84 -0.10 4.49 -9.84
C GLN A 84 1.09 4.28 -8.90
N GLU A 85 1.72 3.10 -8.91
CA GLU A 85 2.94 2.81 -8.12
C GLU A 85 4.04 3.84 -8.39
N TYR A 86 4.30 4.15 -9.66
CA TYR A 86 5.30 5.14 -10.06
C TYR A 86 4.99 6.56 -9.57
N ARG A 87 3.72 6.86 -9.27
CA ARG A 87 3.30 8.16 -8.75
C ARG A 87 3.39 8.20 -7.22
N ILE A 88 2.80 7.21 -6.56
CA ILE A 88 2.59 7.27 -5.12
C ILE A 88 3.80 6.83 -4.32
N TYR A 89 4.61 5.88 -4.82
CA TYR A 89 5.77 5.42 -4.04
C TYR A 89 6.83 6.51 -3.87
N PRO A 90 7.26 7.22 -4.94
CA PRO A 90 8.22 8.31 -4.79
C PRO A 90 7.66 9.49 -3.98
N LEU A 91 6.35 9.73 -4.03
CA LEU A 91 5.68 10.75 -3.22
C LEU A 91 5.79 10.42 -1.72
N VAL A 92 5.46 9.19 -1.33
CA VAL A 92 5.57 8.72 0.05
C VAL A 92 7.02 8.75 0.54
N ILE A 93 7.96 8.29 -0.28
CA ILE A 93 9.40 8.37 0.04
C ILE A 93 9.82 9.82 0.26
N ARG A 94 9.34 10.77 -0.57
CA ARG A 94 9.62 12.19 -0.38
C ARG A 94 9.10 12.72 0.94
N TRP A 95 7.88 12.35 1.35
CA TRP A 95 7.35 12.75 2.66
C TRP A 95 8.17 12.17 3.81
N PHE A 96 8.60 10.91 3.69
CA PHE A 96 9.46 10.26 4.67
C PHE A 96 10.82 10.96 4.79
N CYS A 97 11.51 11.19 3.68
CA CYS A 97 12.81 11.86 3.65
C CYS A 97 12.76 13.33 4.10
N ALA A 98 11.59 13.98 4.02
CA ALA A 98 11.37 15.35 4.48
C ALA A 98 10.93 15.43 5.95
N ASP A 99 10.97 14.33 6.71
CA ASP A 99 10.52 14.22 8.10
C ASP A 99 9.03 14.58 8.33
N ARG A 100 8.24 14.61 7.25
CA ARG A 100 6.80 14.90 7.23
C ARG A 100 5.97 13.68 7.57
N LEU A 101 6.44 12.49 7.20
CA LEU A 101 5.75 11.22 7.41
C LEU A 101 6.42 10.43 8.55
N ARG A 102 5.64 10.02 9.54
CA ARG A 102 6.13 9.26 10.71
C ARG A 102 5.13 8.19 11.14
N LEU A 103 5.66 7.14 11.78
CA LEU A 103 4.87 6.19 12.54
C LEU A 103 4.99 6.54 14.03
N VAL A 104 3.87 6.89 14.68
CA VAL A 104 3.80 7.29 16.09
C VAL A 104 2.70 6.48 16.76
N ASN A 105 3.02 5.73 17.82
CA ASN A 105 2.05 4.88 18.53
C ASN A 105 1.22 3.99 17.58
N GLU A 106 1.89 3.35 16.61
CA GLU A 106 1.27 2.49 15.58
C GLU A 106 0.32 3.23 14.60
N GLN A 107 0.23 4.55 14.68
CA GLN A 107 -0.54 5.39 13.77
C GLN A 107 0.36 6.16 12.80
N VAL A 108 -0.08 6.29 11.55
CA VAL A 108 0.63 7.09 10.55
C VAL A 108 0.28 8.55 10.74
N GLN A 109 1.31 9.40 10.80
CA GLN A 109 1.17 10.84 10.81
C GLN A 109 1.83 11.46 9.59
N LEU A 110 1.11 12.34 8.91
CA LEU A 110 1.63 13.22 7.86
C LEU A 110 1.46 14.67 8.30
N ASP A 111 2.55 15.43 8.35
CA ASP A 111 2.56 16.84 8.80
C ASP A 111 1.91 17.04 10.19
N GLY A 112 2.08 16.05 11.07
CA GLY A 112 1.51 16.05 12.42
C GLY A 112 0.03 15.65 12.50
N GLN A 113 -0.62 15.35 11.37
CA GLN A 113 -2.00 14.86 11.33
C GLN A 113 -2.02 13.33 11.24
N THR A 114 -2.76 12.69 12.14
CA THR A 114 -3.00 11.24 12.09
C THR A 114 -3.90 10.90 10.90
N LEU A 115 -3.45 9.97 10.06
CA LEU A 115 -4.20 9.46 8.91
C LEU A 115 -5.21 8.39 9.34
N GLY A 116 -6.27 8.22 8.56
CA GLY A 116 -7.24 7.14 8.76
C GLY A 116 -6.73 5.79 8.24
N ALA A 117 -7.62 4.80 8.25
CA ALA A 117 -7.26 3.41 7.97
C ALA A 117 -6.79 3.18 6.53
N GLN A 118 -7.21 4.01 5.56
CA GLN A 118 -6.76 3.93 4.15
C GLN A 118 -5.66 4.95 3.82
N GLY A 119 -5.11 5.62 4.84
CA GLY A 119 -4.02 6.58 4.68
C GLY A 119 -4.52 7.97 4.29
N TYR A 120 -3.75 8.67 3.47
CA TYR A 120 -3.96 10.09 3.18
C TYR A 120 -5.17 10.39 2.27
N ALA A 121 -5.57 9.45 1.41
CA ALA A 121 -6.64 9.61 0.44
C ALA A 121 -7.89 8.82 0.86
N ASP A 122 -8.50 9.22 1.99
CA ASP A 122 -9.69 8.57 2.56
C ASP A 122 -11.01 8.90 1.82
N GLU A 123 -10.97 9.56 0.65
CA GLU A 123 -12.13 9.85 -0.22
C GLU A 123 -12.01 9.11 -1.57
#